data_AF-A0A848UUF3-F1
#
_entry.id   AF-A0A848UUF3-F1
#
_cell.length_a   1.000
_cell.length_b   1.000
_cell.length_c   1.000
_cell.angle_alpha   90.00
_cell.angle_beta   90.00
_cell.angle_gamma   90.00
#
_symmetry.space_group_name_H-M   'P 1'
#
loop_
_entity.id
_entity.type
_entity.pdbx_description
1 polymer ?
#
loop_
_entity_poly.entity_id
_entity_poly.type
_entity_poly.pdbx_seq_one_letter_code
_entity_poly.pdbx_strand_id
1 'polypeptide(L)'
;MKKFLKDYFTFDQRDRKGITWLILILLGALFIRHSDRLFLEESAVLVVNDVDVQMPSDSVLKDAAISFSPSTKQQASSSEKSNGVTRQSHLPTYFSFDPNVLSEEGWRSLGFSPKQVATIMNYRNAGGMFYKKEDVLKLYCVDQKKFDALEPFIDIPKRFEAKSFDEIVRQTPLDLNTADTLELKSLRGIGSFYARKIVEYRTELGGFTHYDQLHEIWKMRPETVAMLKEKTILSQHGVRPLFVNASEAEDLFQHPYLSKKISSAIFAYRKLHGPYKSWDDMQKCVLVSDEVKSKLMPYIAFDVGDEDQASN
;
A
#
# COMPACT_ATOMS: atom_id res chain seq x y z
N MET A 1 3.28 -11.72 35.75
CA MET A 1 3.52 -12.63 34.60
C MET A 1 2.26 -12.99 33.81
N LYS A 2 1.15 -13.49 34.40
CA LYS A 2 -0.02 -13.98 33.64
C LYS A 2 -0.70 -13.02 32.63
N LYS A 3 -0.57 -11.70 32.76
CA LYS A 3 -1.08 -10.74 31.74
C LYS A 3 -0.21 -10.67 30.49
N PHE A 4 1.11 -10.55 30.64
CA PHE A 4 2.06 -10.34 29.53
C PHE A 4 2.07 -11.48 28.50
N LEU A 5 1.87 -12.73 28.97
CA LEU A 5 1.74 -13.91 28.12
C LEU A 5 0.45 -13.95 27.31
N LYS A 6 -0.58 -13.17 27.70
CA LYS A 6 -1.89 -13.18 27.03
C LYS A 6 -1.89 -12.27 25.80
N ASP A 7 -1.20 -11.14 25.87
CA ASP A 7 -1.06 -10.19 24.76
C ASP A 7 -0.06 -10.69 23.70
N TYR A 8 0.91 -11.53 24.09
CA TYR A 8 1.88 -12.15 23.18
C TYR A 8 1.28 -13.25 22.27
N PHE A 9 0.04 -13.70 22.53
CA PHE A 9 -0.59 -14.83 21.84
C PHE A 9 -1.88 -14.49 21.08
N THR A 10 -2.25 -13.21 20.94
CA THR A 10 -3.40 -12.77 20.15
C THR A 10 -3.06 -12.62 18.66
N PHE A 11 -2.69 -13.73 18.00
CA PHE A 11 -2.45 -13.78 16.55
C PHE A 11 -3.70 -13.37 15.75
N ASP A 12 -3.54 -12.60 14.65
CA ASP A 12 -4.62 -12.26 13.70
C ASP A 12 -5.15 -13.54 13.02
N GLN A 13 -6.35 -13.49 12.45
CA GLN A 13 -6.90 -14.63 11.70
C GLN A 13 -6.02 -15.04 10.51
N ARG A 14 -5.22 -14.12 9.95
CA ARG A 14 -4.24 -14.42 8.90
C ARG A 14 -2.99 -15.09 9.47
N ASP A 15 -2.44 -14.58 10.57
CA ASP A 15 -1.28 -15.16 11.24
C ASP A 15 -1.56 -16.60 11.70
N ARG A 16 -2.76 -16.85 12.26
CA ARG A 16 -3.20 -18.21 12.63
C ARG A 16 -3.20 -19.15 11.43
N LYS A 17 -3.71 -18.72 10.28
CA LYS A 17 -3.69 -19.51 9.04
C LYS A 17 -2.25 -19.79 8.58
N GLY A 18 -1.37 -18.79 8.63
CA GLY A 18 0.06 -18.95 8.32
C GLY A 18 0.74 -19.96 9.24
N ILE A 19 0.55 -19.83 10.56
CA ILE A 19 1.11 -20.74 11.57
C ILE A 19 0.57 -22.17 11.38
N THR A 20 -0.73 -22.35 11.10
CA THR A 20 -1.28 -23.69 10.84
C THR A 20 -0.68 -24.33 9.58
N TRP A 21 -0.46 -23.57 8.51
CA TRP A 21 0.22 -24.07 7.32
C TRP A 21 1.68 -24.44 7.59
N LEU A 22 2.40 -23.60 8.35
CA LEU A 22 3.79 -23.86 8.72
C LEU A 22 3.95 -25.12 9.60
N ILE A 23 3.01 -25.34 10.53
CA ILE A 23 2.95 -26.57 11.35
C ILE A 23 2.65 -27.80 10.47
N LEU A 24 1.71 -27.71 9.53
CA LEU A 24 1.40 -28.81 8.61
C LEU A 24 2.59 -29.18 7.71
N ILE A 25 3.35 -28.19 7.22
CA ILE A 25 4.58 -28.43 6.45
C ILE A 25 5.65 -29.12 7.31
N LEU A 26 5.84 -28.67 8.55
CA LEU A 26 6.77 -29.29 9.50
C LEU A 26 6.38 -30.75 9.83
N LEU A 27 5.10 -31.01 10.07
CA LEU A 27 4.59 -32.37 10.30
C LEU A 27 4.74 -33.26 9.05
N GLY A 28 4.51 -32.71 7.86
CA GLY A 28 4.74 -33.42 6.60
C GLY A 28 6.21 -33.80 6.39
N ALA A 29 7.14 -32.89 6.68
CA ALA A 29 8.57 -33.15 6.59
C ALA A 29 9.04 -34.22 7.60
N LEU A 30 8.48 -34.21 8.82
CA LEU A 30 8.71 -35.24 9.82
C LEU A 30 8.09 -36.59 9.41
N PHE A 31 6.91 -36.59 8.79
CA PHE A 31 6.26 -37.79 8.29
C PHE A 31 7.07 -38.45 7.17
N ILE A 32 7.57 -37.67 6.18
CA ILE A 32 8.44 -38.18 5.11
C ILE A 32 9.69 -38.84 5.71
N ARG A 33 10.39 -38.13 6.61
CA ARG A 33 11.56 -38.65 7.33
C ARG A 33 11.27 -39.90 8.17
N HIS A 34 10.01 -40.12 8.56
CA HIS A 34 9.58 -41.32 9.28
C HIS A 34 9.15 -42.46 8.34
N SER A 35 8.51 -42.16 7.21
CA SER A 35 8.12 -43.14 6.19
C SER A 35 9.32 -43.77 5.48
N ASP A 36 10.42 -43.02 5.30
CA ASP A 36 11.68 -43.56 4.78
C ASP A 36 12.23 -44.71 5.65
N ARG A 37 11.84 -44.75 6.94
CA ARG A 37 12.21 -45.80 7.90
C ARG A 37 11.27 -47.01 7.90
N LEU A 38 10.18 -46.98 7.12
CA LEU A 38 9.18 -48.04 6.99
C LEU A 38 9.21 -48.72 5.60
N PHE A 39 10.03 -48.25 4.67
CA PHE A 39 10.05 -48.68 3.26
C PHE A 39 11.37 -49.29 2.77
N LEU A 40 12.31 -49.60 3.68
CA LEU A 40 13.65 -50.12 3.35
C LEU A 40 14.00 -51.44 4.08
N GLU A 41 13.03 -52.33 4.27
CA GLU A 41 13.26 -53.65 4.89
C GLU A 41 12.52 -54.83 4.21
N GLU A 42 12.41 -54.78 2.87
CA GLU A 42 12.20 -55.93 1.98
C GLU A 42 12.63 -55.48 0.57
N SER A 43 13.45 -56.19 -0.21
CA SER A 43 13.59 -57.65 -0.31
C SER A 43 14.96 -58.05 -0.88
N ALA A 44 15.36 -59.31 -0.65
CA ALA A 44 16.64 -59.85 -1.08
C ALA A 44 16.49 -60.96 -2.14
N VAL A 45 17.16 -60.78 -3.29
CA VAL A 45 17.88 -61.80 -4.10
C VAL A 45 17.07 -62.93 -4.80
N LEU A 46 17.25 -63.04 -6.13
CA LEU A 46 17.61 -64.24 -6.96
C LEU A 46 17.23 -64.00 -8.46
N VAL A 47 18.18 -63.87 -9.41
CA VAL A 47 18.79 -64.93 -10.27
C VAL A 47 17.89 -65.34 -11.48
N VAL A 48 18.32 -65.46 -12.77
CA VAL A 48 19.54 -65.14 -13.57
C VAL A 48 19.21 -65.41 -15.08
N ASN A 49 20.07 -64.99 -16.04
CA ASN A 49 20.08 -65.34 -17.49
C ASN A 49 18.97 -64.74 -18.39
N ASP A 50 19.20 -64.36 -19.66
CA ASP A 50 20.43 -64.21 -20.47
C ASP A 50 20.20 -63.25 -21.66
N VAL A 51 21.26 -62.97 -22.44
CA VAL A 51 21.34 -62.51 -23.87
C VAL A 51 22.34 -61.37 -24.08
N ASP A 52 23.45 -61.72 -24.74
CA ASP A 52 24.54 -60.86 -25.26
C ASP A 52 24.09 -59.72 -26.18
N VAL A 53 24.84 -58.59 -26.16
CA VAL A 53 25.48 -58.01 -27.36
C VAL A 53 26.82 -57.33 -27.00
N GLN A 54 27.88 -57.65 -27.76
CA GLN A 54 29.25 -57.11 -27.83
C GLN A 54 29.59 -55.70 -27.26
N MET A 55 30.83 -55.60 -26.74
CA MET A 55 31.73 -54.44 -26.90
C MET A 55 32.84 -54.70 -27.93
N PRO A 56 33.28 -53.64 -28.63
CA PRO A 56 34.72 -53.32 -28.73
C PRO A 56 34.96 -51.78 -28.59
N SER A 57 36.16 -51.21 -28.41
CA SER A 57 37.47 -51.66 -27.89
C SER A 57 38.38 -50.42 -27.80
N ASP A 58 39.24 -50.33 -26.78
CA ASP A 58 40.52 -49.57 -26.70
C ASP A 58 40.66 -48.13 -27.24
N SER A 59 41.08 -47.20 -26.36
CA SER A 59 42.44 -46.59 -26.51
C SER A 59 42.92 -45.75 -25.30
N VAL A 60 43.94 -46.29 -24.62
CA VAL A 60 45.19 -45.62 -24.17
C VAL A 60 45.12 -44.33 -23.30
N LEU A 61 45.18 -44.53 -21.98
CA LEU A 61 46.20 -44.08 -20.99
C LEU A 61 47.01 -42.76 -21.16
N LYS A 62 47.38 -42.23 -19.97
CA LYS A 62 48.54 -41.36 -19.57
C LYS A 62 48.33 -39.84 -19.55
N ASP A 63 48.83 -39.08 -18.56
CA ASP A 63 49.38 -39.42 -17.22
C ASP A 63 49.33 -38.16 -16.31
N ALA A 64 49.69 -38.29 -15.03
CA ALA A 64 49.83 -37.20 -14.03
C ALA A 64 50.88 -36.12 -14.43
N ALA A 65 51.04 -34.94 -13.81
CA ALA A 65 50.62 -34.39 -12.50
C ALA A 65 50.45 -32.83 -12.62
N ILE A 66 50.57 -31.90 -11.64
CA ILE A 66 51.04 -31.91 -10.23
C ILE A 66 50.51 -30.69 -9.41
N SER A 67 50.60 -30.78 -8.07
CA SER A 67 50.64 -29.72 -7.03
C SER A 67 49.67 -28.50 -7.07
N PHE A 68 48.66 -28.57 -6.20
CA PHE A 68 48.55 -27.77 -4.96
C PHE A 68 49.25 -26.38 -4.88
N SER A 69 48.45 -25.30 -4.81
CA SER A 69 48.33 -24.28 -3.73
C SER A 69 49.53 -23.81 -2.88
N PRO A 70 49.48 -22.64 -2.20
CA PRO A 70 48.89 -21.32 -2.57
C PRO A 70 49.81 -20.13 -2.14
N SER A 71 49.43 -18.86 -2.43
CA SER A 71 49.54 -17.65 -1.53
C SER A 71 49.80 -16.29 -2.19
N THR A 72 48.97 -15.31 -1.83
CA THR A 72 49.34 -13.97 -1.28
C THR A 72 50.16 -12.94 -2.08
N LYS A 73 49.48 -11.80 -2.40
CA LYS A 73 49.90 -10.38 -2.46
C LYS A 73 51.30 -9.96 -3.00
N GLN A 74 51.28 -9.02 -3.94
CA GLN A 74 52.05 -7.73 -3.96
C GLN A 74 51.20 -6.72 -4.80
N GLN A 75 51.03 -5.44 -4.47
CA GLN A 75 51.99 -4.31 -4.37
C GLN A 75 52.77 -4.05 -5.68
N ALA A 76 53.20 -2.84 -6.05
CA ALA A 76 52.83 -1.44 -5.74
C ALA A 76 53.74 -0.50 -6.57
N SER A 77 53.28 0.70 -6.96
CA SER A 77 54.08 1.91 -7.32
C SER A 77 53.13 2.98 -7.89
N SER A 78 53.04 4.24 -7.43
CA SER A 78 54.01 5.36 -7.37
C SER A 78 54.47 5.82 -8.76
N SER A 79 53.95 6.93 -9.30
CA SER A 79 54.52 8.30 -9.19
C SER A 79 53.52 9.37 -9.75
N GLU A 80 53.62 10.70 -9.59
CA GLU A 80 54.35 11.59 -8.67
C GLU A 80 53.77 13.04 -8.62
N LYS A 81 54.30 13.86 -7.70
CA LYS A 81 54.51 15.34 -7.69
C LYS A 81 53.44 16.39 -8.09
N SER A 82 53.25 17.27 -7.10
CA SER A 82 53.10 18.75 -7.17
C SER A 82 51.96 19.40 -7.96
N ASN A 83 51.11 20.14 -7.24
CA ASN A 83 51.39 21.57 -7.08
C ASN A 83 50.77 22.15 -5.80
N GLY A 84 51.39 23.22 -5.28
CA GLY A 84 50.92 23.90 -4.08
C GLY A 84 49.69 24.75 -4.38
N VAL A 85 48.62 24.55 -3.60
CA VAL A 85 47.57 25.55 -3.44
C VAL A 85 47.54 25.96 -1.98
N THR A 86 47.78 27.23 -1.74
CA THR A 86 47.72 27.90 -0.45
C THR A 86 46.50 27.44 0.35
N ARG A 87 46.72 26.81 1.51
CA ARG A 87 45.67 26.68 2.52
C ARG A 87 45.36 28.07 3.07
N GLN A 88 44.50 28.81 2.36
CA GLN A 88 43.85 29.98 2.93
C GLN A 88 43.05 29.49 4.14
N SER A 89 43.54 29.80 5.34
CA SER A 89 42.81 29.58 6.58
C SER A 89 41.73 30.65 6.69
N HIS A 90 40.66 30.52 5.90
CA HIS A 90 39.42 31.22 6.17
C HIS A 90 38.93 30.76 7.54
N LEU A 91 38.83 31.69 8.48
CA LEU A 91 38.18 31.45 9.77
C LEU A 91 36.73 31.03 9.48
N PRO A 92 36.17 30.04 10.21
CA PRO A 92 34.82 29.58 9.97
C PRO A 92 33.83 30.72 10.20
N THR A 93 33.06 31.05 9.16
CA THR A 93 32.00 32.04 9.23
C THR A 93 30.72 31.30 9.57
N TYR A 94 30.20 31.51 10.78
CA TYR A 94 28.94 30.91 11.23
C TYR A 94 27.75 31.75 10.76
N PHE A 95 26.78 31.11 10.12
CA PHE A 95 25.52 31.69 9.64
C PHE A 95 24.41 30.65 9.79
N SER A 96 23.15 31.08 9.90
CA SER A 96 22.02 30.14 10.02
C SER A 96 21.88 29.29 8.74
N PHE A 97 21.78 27.96 8.88
CA PHE A 97 21.73 27.06 7.73
C PHE A 97 20.87 25.82 7.96
N ASP A 98 20.16 25.40 6.90
CA ASP A 98 19.52 24.08 6.83
C ASP A 98 20.49 23.06 6.18
N PRO A 99 20.95 22.03 6.92
CA PRO A 99 21.87 21.02 6.40
C PRO A 99 21.27 20.18 5.26
N ASN A 100 19.95 20.16 5.07
CA ASN A 100 19.30 19.45 3.97
C ASN A 100 19.40 20.17 2.62
N VAL A 101 19.61 21.49 2.61
CA VAL A 101 19.70 22.31 1.37
C VAL A 101 21.07 22.97 1.15
N LEU A 102 21.88 23.17 2.21
CA LEU A 102 23.16 23.90 2.15
C LEU A 102 24.10 23.42 1.03
N SER A 103 24.65 24.34 0.23
CA SER A 103 25.57 24.02 -0.89
C SER A 103 26.97 23.62 -0.42
N GLU A 104 27.79 23.10 -1.34
CA GLU A 104 29.19 22.75 -1.04
C GLU A 104 29.99 23.94 -0.50
N GLU A 105 29.82 25.12 -1.09
CA GLU A 105 30.47 26.37 -0.72
C GLU A 105 30.04 26.81 0.69
N GLY A 106 28.77 26.59 1.02
CA GLY A 106 28.22 26.80 2.36
C GLY A 106 28.92 25.92 3.39
N TRP A 107 29.04 24.61 3.13
CA TRP A 107 29.77 23.70 4.02
C TRP A 107 31.27 24.05 4.12
N ARG A 108 31.92 24.52 3.04
CA ARG A 108 33.31 25.00 3.10
C ARG A 108 33.45 26.23 4.00
N SER A 109 32.51 27.17 3.93
CA SER A 109 32.46 28.39 4.78
C SER A 109 32.31 28.08 6.27
N LEU A 110 31.63 26.97 6.62
CA LEU A 110 31.56 26.41 7.98
C LEU A 110 32.83 25.64 8.43
N GLY A 111 33.93 25.76 7.68
CA GLY A 111 35.21 25.13 8.01
C GLY A 111 35.23 23.61 7.81
N PHE A 112 34.55 23.08 6.78
CA PHE A 112 34.73 21.70 6.34
C PHE A 112 35.69 21.63 5.14
N SER A 113 36.65 20.70 5.20
CA SER A 113 37.57 20.47 4.09
C SER A 113 36.84 19.87 2.87
N PRO A 114 37.34 20.06 1.63
CA PRO A 114 36.68 19.56 0.42
C PRO A 114 36.33 18.07 0.46
N LYS A 115 37.17 17.25 1.11
CA LYS A 115 36.90 15.81 1.30
C LYS A 115 35.71 15.54 2.23
N GLN A 116 35.57 16.32 3.31
CA GLN A 116 34.45 16.19 4.24
C GLN A 116 33.15 16.68 3.59
N VAL A 117 33.20 17.77 2.82
CA VAL A 117 32.04 18.27 2.06
C VAL A 117 31.56 17.23 1.06
N ALA A 118 32.44 16.58 0.31
CA ALA A 118 32.07 15.48 -0.59
C ALA A 118 31.36 14.33 0.14
N THR A 119 31.79 13.96 1.36
CA THR A 119 31.10 12.96 2.19
C THR A 119 29.69 13.42 2.60
N ILE A 120 29.52 14.70 2.95
CA ILE A 120 28.20 15.27 3.32
C ILE A 120 27.25 15.31 2.11
N MET A 121 27.75 15.70 0.94
CA MET A 121 26.97 15.68 -0.31
C MET A 121 26.56 14.26 -0.69
N ASN A 122 27.47 13.28 -0.57
CA ASN A 122 27.16 11.87 -0.82
C ASN A 122 26.09 11.33 0.14
N TYR A 123 26.13 11.72 1.42
CA TYR A 123 25.10 11.35 2.40
C TYR A 123 23.72 11.86 1.97
N ARG A 124 23.62 13.14 1.55
CA ARG A 124 22.37 13.74 1.04
C ARG A 124 21.89 13.13 -0.27
N ASN A 125 22.81 12.91 -1.22
CA ASN A 125 22.50 12.31 -2.53
C ASN A 125 22.03 10.85 -2.40
N ALA A 126 22.46 10.13 -1.36
CA ALA A 126 21.96 8.80 -1.01
C ALA A 126 20.58 8.81 -0.30
N GLY A 127 19.94 9.98 -0.13
CA GLY A 127 18.66 10.14 0.57
C GLY A 127 18.79 10.36 2.08
N GLY A 128 19.99 10.59 2.61
CA GLY A 128 20.23 10.94 4.01
C GLY A 128 19.70 12.34 4.33
N MET A 129 18.76 12.42 5.27
CA MET A 129 18.10 13.65 5.69
C MET A 129 18.29 13.91 7.19
N PHE A 130 18.39 15.18 7.55
CA PHE A 130 18.51 15.69 8.91
C PHE A 130 17.14 16.22 9.37
N TYR A 131 16.51 15.54 10.32
CA TYR A 131 15.16 15.88 10.80
C TYR A 131 15.17 16.71 12.09
N LYS A 132 16.28 16.65 12.83
CA LYS A 132 16.53 17.33 14.09
C LYS A 132 18.01 17.72 14.18
N LYS A 133 18.36 18.69 15.04
CA LYS A 133 19.73 19.24 15.09
C LYS A 133 20.78 18.15 15.31
N GLU A 134 20.52 17.24 16.24
CA GLU A 134 21.45 16.18 16.64
C GLU A 134 21.72 15.17 15.52
N ASP A 135 20.90 15.13 14.46
CA ASP A 135 21.18 14.29 13.29
C ASP A 135 22.48 14.69 12.57
N VAL A 136 22.96 15.93 12.76
CA VAL A 136 24.25 16.37 12.20
C VAL A 136 25.43 15.58 12.77
N LEU A 137 25.30 14.97 13.97
CA LEU A 137 26.28 14.01 14.52
C LEU A 137 26.34 12.67 13.75
N LYS A 138 25.40 12.38 12.85
CA LYS A 138 25.48 11.20 11.95
C LYS A 138 26.58 11.36 10.89
N LEU A 139 27.07 12.58 10.67
CA LEU A 139 28.18 12.84 9.77
C LEU A 139 29.50 12.42 10.43
N TYR A 140 30.17 11.42 9.87
CA TYR A 140 31.51 10.96 10.30
C TYR A 140 32.59 12.06 10.41
N CYS A 141 32.34 13.25 9.85
CA CYS A 141 33.23 14.40 9.88
C CYS A 141 32.85 15.48 10.92
N VAL A 142 31.86 15.23 11.77
CA VAL A 142 31.42 16.09 12.87
C VAL A 142 31.64 15.35 14.19
N ASP A 143 32.57 15.85 15.01
CA ASP A 143 32.72 15.43 16.41
C ASP A 143 31.86 16.32 17.32
N GLN A 144 31.68 15.91 18.58
CA GLN A 144 30.83 16.64 19.54
C GLN A 144 31.22 18.13 19.63
N LYS A 145 32.52 18.44 19.72
CA LYS A 145 33.00 19.82 19.82
C LYS A 145 32.65 20.68 18.59
N LYS A 146 32.64 20.08 17.39
CA LYS A 146 32.22 20.78 16.18
C LYS A 146 30.70 20.86 16.07
N PHE A 147 29.96 19.88 16.59
CA PHE A 147 28.51 19.96 16.70
C PHE A 147 28.10 21.10 17.65
N ASP A 148 28.68 21.19 18.84
CA ASP A 148 28.37 22.23 19.84
C ASP A 148 28.60 23.66 19.26
N ALA A 149 29.57 23.81 18.35
CA ALA A 149 29.84 25.08 17.65
C ALA A 149 28.86 25.39 16.49
N LEU A 150 28.19 24.37 15.93
CA LEU A 150 27.25 24.49 14.82
C LEU A 150 25.78 24.51 15.28
N GLU A 151 25.46 23.85 16.40
CA GLU A 151 24.10 23.72 16.96
C GLU A 151 23.32 25.04 17.06
N PRO A 152 23.90 26.18 17.48
CA PRO A 152 23.18 27.46 17.52
C PRO A 152 22.72 27.95 16.14
N PHE A 153 23.41 27.52 15.08
CA PHE A 153 23.23 27.97 13.70
C PHE A 153 22.54 26.94 12.79
N ILE A 154 22.35 25.70 13.24
CA ILE A 154 21.55 24.71 12.52
C ILE A 154 20.08 25.11 12.63
N ASP A 155 19.48 25.48 11.50
CA ASP A 155 18.06 25.80 11.36
C ASP A 155 17.44 24.82 10.35
N ILE A 156 16.99 23.68 10.85
CA ILE A 156 16.25 22.71 10.05
C ILE A 156 14.79 23.19 10.06
N PRO A 157 14.22 23.60 8.91
CA PRO A 157 12.81 23.95 8.86
C PRO A 157 11.99 22.73 9.27
N LYS A 158 11.03 22.91 10.18
CA LYS A 158 10.07 21.86 10.56
C LYS A 158 9.23 21.49 9.36
N ARG A 159 9.74 20.59 8.51
CA ARG A 159 9.14 20.19 7.23
C ARG A 159 7.92 19.33 7.50
N PHE A 160 6.81 20.03 7.72
CA PHE A 160 5.64 19.54 8.43
C PHE A 160 6.02 19.04 9.83
N GLU A 161 5.63 19.80 10.85
CA GLU A 161 5.09 19.11 12.00
C GLU A 161 3.95 18.25 11.46
N ALA A 162 4.19 16.94 11.37
CA ALA A 162 3.11 16.00 11.26
C ALA A 162 2.31 16.14 12.55
N LYS A 163 1.32 17.05 12.54
CA LYS A 163 0.11 16.91 13.36
C LYS A 163 -0.18 15.42 13.33
N SER A 164 -0.21 14.80 14.50
CA SER A 164 -0.35 13.35 14.56
C SER A 164 -1.51 12.93 13.66
N PHE A 165 -1.41 11.79 12.97
CA PHE A 165 -2.50 11.35 12.09
C PHE A 165 -3.83 11.32 12.88
N ASP A 166 -3.74 10.92 14.15
CA ASP A 166 -4.74 11.05 15.22
C ASP A 166 -5.37 12.44 15.41
N GLU A 167 -4.65 13.54 15.20
CA GLU A 167 -5.12 14.92 15.42
C GLU A 167 -5.76 15.55 14.18
N ILE A 168 -5.30 15.19 12.96
CA ILE A 168 -6.01 15.56 11.72
C ILE A 168 -7.31 14.75 11.60
N VAL A 169 -7.27 13.44 11.88
CA VAL A 169 -8.45 12.56 11.89
C VAL A 169 -9.46 12.94 13.00
N ARG A 170 -9.06 13.72 14.01
CA ARG A 170 -9.97 14.27 15.04
C ARG A 170 -10.67 15.57 14.66
N GLN A 171 -10.28 16.25 13.57
CA GLN A 171 -10.83 17.57 13.21
C GLN A 171 -11.78 17.57 12.00
N THR A 172 -11.78 16.53 11.18
CA THR A 172 -12.77 16.35 10.10
C THR A 172 -13.55 15.06 10.33
N PRO A 173 -14.90 15.09 10.44
CA PRO A 173 -15.68 13.85 10.53
C PRO A 173 -15.53 13.04 9.24
N LEU A 174 -15.38 11.73 9.37
CA LEU A 174 -15.16 10.83 8.23
C LEU A 174 -16.42 10.78 7.35
N ASP A 175 -16.32 11.14 6.08
CA ASP A 175 -17.46 11.10 5.14
C ASP A 175 -17.56 9.74 4.45
N LEU A 176 -18.70 9.05 4.60
CA LEU A 176 -18.92 7.74 3.97
C LEU A 176 -18.82 7.78 2.44
N ASN A 177 -19.13 8.91 1.81
CA ASN A 177 -19.12 9.02 0.36
C ASN A 177 -17.72 9.15 -0.24
N THR A 178 -16.75 9.66 0.53
CA THR A 178 -15.37 9.84 0.08
C THR A 178 -14.38 8.88 0.74
N ALA A 179 -14.70 8.33 1.92
CA ALA A 179 -13.81 7.48 2.72
C ALA A 179 -13.18 6.31 1.96
N ASP A 180 -11.92 6.02 2.26
CA ASP A 180 -11.22 4.84 1.79
C ASP A 180 -11.46 3.60 2.69
N THR A 181 -10.98 2.43 2.25
CA THR A 181 -11.18 1.19 3.04
C THR A 181 -10.35 1.11 4.33
N LEU A 182 -9.25 1.87 4.45
CA LEU A 182 -8.41 1.95 5.65
C LEU A 182 -9.04 2.84 6.70
N GLU A 183 -9.56 4.00 6.30
CA GLU A 183 -10.33 4.93 7.13
C GLU A 183 -11.60 4.25 7.66
N LEU A 184 -12.37 3.59 6.80
CA LEU A 184 -13.53 2.77 7.23
C LEU A 184 -13.12 1.69 8.23
N LYS A 185 -11.97 1.03 8.03
CA LYS A 185 -11.43 0.02 8.97
C LYS A 185 -10.93 0.58 10.30
N SER A 186 -10.73 1.89 10.42
CA SER A 186 -10.43 2.52 11.72
C SER A 186 -11.66 2.55 12.64
N LEU A 187 -12.87 2.48 12.07
CA LEU A 187 -14.12 2.47 12.81
C LEU A 187 -14.35 1.14 13.52
N ARG A 188 -14.58 1.19 14.84
CA ARG A 188 -14.79 0.01 15.68
C ARG A 188 -16.00 -0.81 15.20
N GLY A 189 -15.74 -2.00 14.69
CA GLY A 189 -16.75 -2.93 14.20
C GLY A 189 -16.78 -3.08 12.67
N ILE A 190 -16.05 -2.23 11.94
CA ILE A 190 -15.88 -2.32 10.49
C ILE A 190 -14.59 -3.10 10.18
N GLY A 191 -14.73 -4.41 9.99
CA GLY A 191 -13.64 -5.23 9.45
C GLY A 191 -13.49 -5.06 7.94
N SER A 192 -12.43 -5.64 7.35
CA SER A 192 -12.17 -5.59 5.90
C SER A 192 -13.34 -6.07 5.02
N PHE A 193 -14.21 -6.94 5.54
CA PHE A 193 -15.43 -7.34 4.84
C PHE A 193 -16.42 -6.18 4.67
N TYR A 194 -16.77 -5.48 5.76
CA TYR A 194 -17.72 -4.36 5.71
C TYR A 194 -17.12 -3.14 5.02
N ALA A 195 -15.85 -2.80 5.27
CA ALA A 195 -15.21 -1.68 4.57
C ALA A 195 -15.26 -1.85 3.04
N ARG A 196 -14.94 -3.06 2.54
CA ARG A 196 -15.08 -3.37 1.12
C ARG A 196 -16.54 -3.31 0.66
N LYS A 197 -17.47 -3.91 1.39
CA LYS A 197 -18.89 -3.93 1.01
C LYS A 197 -19.55 -2.54 1.01
N ILE A 198 -19.15 -1.65 1.90
CA ILE A 198 -19.55 -0.24 1.91
C ILE A 198 -19.06 0.45 0.64
N VAL A 199 -17.79 0.29 0.27
CA VAL A 199 -17.22 0.91 -0.96
C VAL A 199 -17.81 0.31 -2.24
N GLU A 200 -18.00 -1.00 -2.32
CA GLU A 200 -18.67 -1.68 -3.44
C GLU A 200 -20.09 -1.12 -3.64
N TYR A 201 -20.95 -1.22 -2.61
CA TYR A 201 -22.34 -0.78 -2.70
C TYR A 201 -22.48 0.74 -2.88
N ARG A 202 -21.60 1.55 -2.27
CA ARG A 202 -21.51 3.00 -2.57
C ARG A 202 -21.28 3.26 -4.06
N THR A 203 -20.40 2.48 -4.69
CA THR A 203 -20.01 2.69 -6.08
C THR A 203 -21.15 2.32 -7.03
N GLU A 204 -21.85 1.22 -6.75
CA GLU A 204 -23.05 0.74 -7.46
C GLU A 204 -24.24 1.71 -7.32
N LEU A 205 -24.49 2.18 -6.10
CA LEU A 205 -25.53 3.16 -5.76
C LEU A 205 -25.22 4.58 -6.28
N GLY A 206 -23.98 4.85 -6.67
CA GLY A 206 -23.54 6.20 -7.02
C GLY A 206 -23.31 7.13 -5.81
N GLY A 207 -23.50 6.67 -4.57
CA GLY A 207 -23.29 7.43 -3.34
C GLY A 207 -24.42 7.21 -2.33
N PHE A 208 -24.13 7.22 -1.03
CA PHE A 208 -25.15 7.18 0.01
C PHE A 208 -25.82 8.56 0.15
N THR A 209 -27.15 8.58 0.14
CA THR A 209 -27.95 9.77 0.44
C THR A 209 -28.54 9.70 1.84
N HIS A 210 -28.81 8.48 2.33
CA HIS A 210 -29.40 8.21 3.63
C HIS A 210 -28.69 7.06 4.35
N TYR A 211 -28.52 7.17 5.67
CA TYR A 211 -27.91 6.11 6.49
C TYR A 211 -28.67 4.78 6.42
N ASP A 212 -29.98 4.80 6.16
CA ASP A 212 -30.80 3.59 6.14
C ASP A 212 -30.41 2.65 4.98
N GLN A 213 -29.80 3.18 3.92
CA GLN A 213 -29.27 2.39 2.79
C GLN A 213 -28.13 1.46 3.22
N LEU A 214 -27.47 1.71 4.37
CA LEU A 214 -26.49 0.79 4.95
C LEU A 214 -27.13 -0.52 5.46
N HIS A 215 -28.43 -0.53 5.76
CA HIS A 215 -29.16 -1.76 6.11
C HIS A 215 -29.34 -2.71 4.92
N GLU A 216 -29.23 -2.20 3.68
CA GLU A 216 -29.27 -3.02 2.47
C GLU A 216 -27.97 -3.82 2.27
N ILE A 217 -26.88 -3.42 2.92
CA ILE A 217 -25.60 -4.13 2.87
C ILE A 217 -25.71 -5.43 3.66
N TRP A 218 -25.49 -6.56 2.96
CA TRP A 218 -25.64 -7.92 3.47
C TRP A 218 -25.10 -8.13 4.90
N LYS A 219 -26.01 -8.50 5.80
CA LYS A 219 -25.78 -8.81 7.22
C LYS A 219 -25.25 -7.65 8.08
N MET A 220 -25.28 -6.40 7.60
CA MET A 220 -24.98 -5.25 8.46
C MET A 220 -26.04 -5.14 9.56
N ARG A 221 -25.59 -5.13 10.83
CA ARG A 221 -26.50 -5.10 11.98
C ARG A 221 -26.90 -3.66 12.33
N PRO A 222 -28.08 -3.42 12.92
CA PRO A 222 -28.53 -2.07 13.26
C PRO A 222 -27.58 -1.30 14.18
N GLU A 223 -26.89 -1.97 15.10
CA GLU A 223 -25.93 -1.33 16.00
C GLU A 223 -24.67 -0.88 15.25
N THR A 224 -24.31 -1.54 14.15
CA THR A 224 -23.22 -1.11 13.26
C THR A 224 -23.64 0.14 12.49
N VAL A 225 -24.87 0.22 11.99
CA VAL A 225 -25.39 1.41 11.30
C VAL A 225 -25.49 2.60 12.25
N ALA A 226 -26.00 2.40 13.47
CA ALA A 226 -26.04 3.44 14.51
C ALA A 226 -24.64 3.98 14.85
N MET A 227 -23.66 3.08 15.01
CA MET A 227 -22.26 3.47 15.23
C MET A 227 -21.68 4.26 14.05
N LEU A 228 -21.95 3.84 12.80
CA LEU A 228 -21.55 4.61 11.62
C LEU A 228 -22.16 6.01 11.63
N LYS A 229 -23.46 6.14 11.92
CA LYS A 229 -24.18 7.42 12.01
C LYS A 229 -23.63 8.37 13.08
N GLU A 230 -23.04 7.85 14.16
CA GLU A 230 -22.37 8.65 15.19
C GLU A 230 -20.91 9.03 14.88
N LYS A 231 -20.25 8.35 13.95
CA LYS A 231 -18.81 8.46 13.69
C LYS A 231 -18.46 8.95 12.29
N THR A 232 -19.46 9.16 11.45
CA THR A 232 -19.30 9.61 10.07
C THR A 232 -20.26 10.76 9.78
N ILE A 233 -20.04 11.41 8.64
CA ILE A 233 -21.04 12.24 7.97
C ILE A 233 -21.43 11.60 6.63
N LEU A 234 -22.55 12.06 6.08
CA LEU A 234 -22.91 11.89 4.68
C LEU A 234 -22.81 13.25 4.01
N SER A 235 -21.81 13.46 3.18
CA SER A 235 -21.75 14.65 2.32
C SER A 235 -22.45 14.38 0.98
N GLN A 236 -23.02 15.42 0.36
CA GLN A 236 -23.47 15.34 -1.04
C GLN A 236 -22.28 15.24 -2.02
N HIS A 237 -21.06 15.61 -1.58
CA HIS A 237 -19.85 15.56 -2.38
C HIS A 237 -19.41 14.10 -2.61
N GLY A 238 -19.94 13.49 -3.67
CA GLY A 238 -19.68 12.10 -4.03
C GLY A 238 -20.92 11.33 -4.45
N VAL A 239 -22.12 11.91 -4.33
CA VAL A 239 -23.32 11.40 -5.01
C VAL A 239 -23.19 11.72 -6.50
N ARG A 240 -23.24 10.68 -7.34
CA ARG A 240 -23.09 10.78 -8.80
C ARG A 240 -24.45 10.53 -9.47
N PRO A 241 -24.90 11.42 -10.37
CA PRO A 241 -26.14 11.20 -11.10
C PRO A 241 -26.04 10.05 -12.11
N LEU A 242 -27.17 9.36 -12.28
CA LEU A 242 -27.44 8.34 -13.29
C LEU A 242 -28.25 8.99 -14.42
N PHE A 243 -27.56 9.29 -15.53
CA PHE A 243 -28.14 9.97 -16.69
C PHE A 243 -29.02 9.02 -17.54
N VAL A 244 -30.30 8.89 -17.20
CA VAL A 244 -31.23 7.93 -17.84
C VAL A 244 -31.39 8.09 -19.34
N ASN A 245 -31.09 9.26 -19.90
CA ASN A 245 -31.14 9.51 -21.33
C ASN A 245 -29.85 9.13 -22.06
N ALA A 246 -28.73 8.99 -21.35
CA ALA A 246 -27.43 8.60 -21.90
C ALA A 246 -27.10 7.11 -21.68
N SER A 247 -27.50 6.52 -20.55
CA SER A 247 -27.16 5.14 -20.16
C SER A 247 -27.75 4.05 -21.07
N GLU A 248 -27.07 2.92 -21.21
CA GLU A 248 -27.62 1.69 -21.79
C GLU A 248 -28.36 0.83 -20.73
N ALA A 249 -29.02 -0.26 -21.15
CA ALA A 249 -29.77 -1.10 -20.21
C ALA A 249 -28.85 -1.81 -19.20
N GLU A 250 -27.64 -2.15 -19.63
CA GLU A 250 -26.55 -2.74 -18.86
C GLU A 250 -26.00 -1.78 -17.79
N ASP A 251 -25.88 -0.49 -18.11
CA ASP A 251 -25.45 0.57 -17.18
C ASP A 251 -26.52 0.81 -16.11
N LEU A 252 -27.78 0.97 -16.54
CA LEU A 252 -28.92 1.13 -15.64
C LEU A 252 -29.03 -0.06 -14.66
N PHE A 253 -28.73 -1.28 -15.10
CA PHE A 253 -28.74 -2.48 -14.27
C PHE A 253 -27.62 -2.53 -13.21
N GLN A 254 -26.56 -1.71 -13.28
CA GLN A 254 -25.56 -1.64 -12.22
C GLN A 254 -26.11 -1.01 -10.93
N HIS A 255 -27.19 -0.21 -11.03
CA HIS A 255 -27.75 0.50 -9.89
C HIS A 255 -28.62 -0.45 -9.03
N PRO A 256 -28.42 -0.54 -7.70
CA PRO A 256 -29.09 -1.53 -6.84
C PRO A 256 -30.62 -1.54 -6.91
N TYR A 257 -31.25 -0.38 -7.16
CA TYR A 257 -32.70 -0.23 -7.29
C TYR A 257 -33.27 -0.55 -8.68
N LEU A 258 -32.42 -0.85 -9.67
CA LEU A 258 -32.82 -1.11 -11.05
C LEU A 258 -32.57 -2.56 -11.43
N SER A 259 -33.58 -3.41 -11.20
CA SER A 259 -33.53 -4.79 -11.70
C SER A 259 -33.46 -4.84 -13.23
N LYS A 260 -32.83 -5.88 -13.79
CA LYS A 260 -32.68 -6.07 -15.25
C LYS A 260 -33.99 -5.85 -16.04
N LYS A 261 -35.13 -6.30 -15.49
CA LYS A 261 -36.45 -6.12 -16.10
C LYS A 261 -36.87 -4.65 -16.18
N ILE A 262 -36.60 -3.87 -15.13
CA ILE A 262 -36.89 -2.43 -15.07
C ILE A 262 -35.93 -1.69 -16.02
N SER A 263 -34.63 -1.98 -15.97
CA SER A 263 -33.61 -1.36 -16.85
C SER A 263 -33.91 -1.56 -18.34
N SER A 264 -34.25 -2.78 -18.75
CA SER A 264 -34.66 -3.05 -20.13
C SER A 264 -35.95 -2.34 -20.53
N ALA A 265 -36.91 -2.19 -19.61
CA ALA A 265 -38.16 -1.48 -19.90
C ALA A 265 -37.97 0.04 -20.00
N ILE A 266 -37.15 0.64 -19.13
CA ILE A 266 -36.76 2.06 -19.23
C ILE A 266 -36.04 2.32 -20.56
N PHE A 267 -35.09 1.45 -20.94
CA PHE A 267 -34.38 1.58 -22.21
C PHE A 267 -35.31 1.45 -23.42
N ALA A 268 -36.17 0.43 -23.44
CA ALA A 268 -37.09 0.17 -24.55
C ALA A 268 -38.13 1.29 -24.71
N TYR A 269 -38.71 1.76 -23.60
CA TYR A 269 -39.67 2.87 -23.63
C TYR A 269 -38.99 4.15 -24.17
N ARG A 270 -37.78 4.48 -23.70
CA ARG A 270 -36.98 5.61 -24.21
C ARG A 270 -36.72 5.51 -25.71
N LYS A 271 -36.40 4.32 -26.23
CA LYS A 271 -36.18 4.11 -27.68
C LYS A 271 -37.46 4.28 -28.51
N LEU A 272 -38.64 4.04 -27.94
CA LEU A 272 -39.93 4.15 -28.63
C LEU A 272 -40.55 5.55 -28.54
N HIS A 273 -40.40 6.23 -27.40
CA HIS A 273 -41.09 7.49 -27.10
C HIS A 273 -40.17 8.73 -27.07
N GLY A 274 -38.85 8.54 -27.07
CA GLY A 274 -37.86 9.63 -26.98
C GLY A 274 -37.24 9.76 -25.58
N PRO A 275 -36.40 10.79 -25.36
CA PRO A 275 -35.77 11.03 -24.06
C PRO A 275 -36.81 11.47 -23.02
N TYR A 276 -36.62 10.98 -21.79
CA TYR A 276 -37.43 11.39 -20.63
C TYR A 276 -37.14 12.83 -20.25
N LYS A 277 -38.17 13.60 -19.92
CA LYS A 277 -38.04 15.00 -19.46
C LYS A 277 -38.38 15.20 -17.98
N SER A 278 -39.01 14.23 -17.36
CA SER A 278 -39.43 14.29 -15.97
C SER A 278 -39.77 12.90 -15.44
N TRP A 279 -39.91 12.82 -14.12
CA TRP A 279 -40.41 11.62 -13.45
C TRP A 279 -41.78 11.15 -13.95
N ASP A 280 -42.69 12.07 -14.27
CA ASP A 280 -44.04 11.73 -14.75
C ASP A 280 -44.01 11.12 -16.15
N ASP A 281 -42.98 11.43 -16.94
CA ASP A 281 -42.74 10.77 -18.23
C ASP A 281 -42.13 9.38 -18.04
N MET A 282 -41.18 9.25 -17.11
CA MET A 282 -40.55 7.97 -16.76
C MET A 282 -41.54 6.96 -16.14
N GLN A 283 -42.50 7.43 -15.33
CA GLN A 283 -43.54 6.58 -14.72
C GLN A 283 -44.61 6.06 -15.71
N LYS A 284 -44.64 6.54 -16.96
CA LYS A 284 -45.42 5.91 -18.03
C LYS A 284 -44.87 4.51 -18.38
N CYS A 285 -43.60 4.25 -18.06
CA CYS A 285 -43.07 2.90 -18.04
C CYS A 285 -43.64 2.15 -16.82
N VAL A 286 -44.59 1.25 -17.05
CA VAL A 286 -45.39 0.51 -16.03
C VAL A 286 -44.56 -0.19 -14.94
N LEU A 287 -43.26 -0.47 -15.19
CA LEU A 287 -42.37 -1.08 -14.20
C LEU A 287 -41.68 -0.09 -13.25
N VAL A 288 -41.84 1.22 -13.47
CA VAL A 288 -41.32 2.29 -12.60
C VAL A 288 -42.43 2.68 -11.61
N SER A 289 -42.56 1.90 -10.54
CA SER A 289 -43.50 2.19 -9.45
C SER A 289 -43.09 3.41 -8.63
N ASP A 290 -44.00 3.93 -7.79
CA ASP A 290 -43.70 5.02 -6.86
C ASP A 290 -42.59 4.65 -5.86
N GLU A 291 -42.45 3.38 -5.48
CA GLU A 291 -41.33 2.91 -4.66
C GLU A 291 -40.00 3.02 -5.41
N VAL A 292 -39.96 2.60 -6.68
CA VAL A 292 -38.77 2.70 -7.53
C VAL A 292 -38.41 4.18 -7.75
N LYS A 293 -39.39 5.04 -8.03
CA LYS A 293 -39.22 6.50 -8.10
C LYS A 293 -38.65 7.06 -6.80
N SER A 294 -39.25 6.76 -5.65
CA SER A 294 -38.81 7.30 -4.35
C SER A 294 -37.36 6.93 -4.01
N LYS A 295 -36.91 5.73 -4.39
CA LYS A 295 -35.53 5.28 -4.14
C LYS A 295 -34.52 5.83 -5.14
N LEU A 296 -34.95 6.09 -6.38
CA LEU A 296 -34.11 6.62 -7.46
C LEU A 296 -34.13 8.15 -7.54
N MET A 297 -35.07 8.83 -6.89
CA MET A 297 -35.23 10.29 -6.92
C MET A 297 -33.92 11.09 -6.71
N PRO A 298 -33.05 10.77 -5.74
CA PRO A 298 -31.82 11.53 -5.55
C PRO A 298 -30.64 11.10 -6.46
N TYR A 299 -30.89 10.18 -7.41
CA TYR A 299 -29.88 9.64 -8.32
C TYR A 299 -30.15 9.94 -9.78
N ILE A 300 -31.39 10.16 -10.21
CA ILE A 300 -31.72 10.30 -11.65
C ILE A 300 -31.53 11.75 -12.11
N ALA A 301 -30.74 11.93 -13.17
CA ALA A 301 -30.68 13.15 -13.95
C ALA A 301 -31.24 12.90 -15.36
N PHE A 302 -32.03 13.83 -15.89
CA PHE A 302 -32.61 13.72 -17.22
C PHE A 302 -31.69 14.35 -18.27
N ASP A 303 -31.19 15.55 -18.00
CA ASP A 303 -30.20 16.23 -18.84
C ASP A 303 -28.85 16.39 -18.13
N VAL A 304 -27.78 16.58 -18.92
CA VAL A 304 -26.39 16.72 -18.43
C VAL A 304 -26.16 18.05 -17.66
N GLY A 305 -27.17 18.94 -17.64
CA GLY A 305 -27.16 20.19 -16.87
C GLY A 305 -27.99 20.16 -15.57
N ASP A 306 -28.63 19.04 -15.22
CA ASP A 306 -29.51 18.93 -14.04
C ASP A 306 -28.76 18.68 -12.71
N GLU A 307 -27.43 18.88 -12.65
CA GLU A 307 -26.63 18.59 -11.45
C GLU A 307 -27.09 19.37 -10.20
N ASP A 308 -27.74 20.53 -10.39
CA ASP A 308 -28.32 21.35 -9.31
C ASP A 308 -29.74 20.92 -8.87
N GLN A 309 -30.44 20.05 -9.61
CA GLN A 309 -31.82 19.65 -9.29
C GLN A 309 -31.90 18.52 -8.25
N ALA A 310 -30.83 17.75 -8.05
CA ALA A 310 -30.73 16.72 -7.00
C ALA A 310 -30.38 17.30 -5.61
N SER A 311 -30.31 18.63 -5.50
CA SER A 311 -29.71 19.36 -4.37
C SER A 311 -30.71 20.04 -3.43
N ASN A 312 -32.03 19.81 -3.59
CA ASN A 312 -33.11 20.33 -2.74
C ASN A 312 -33.90 19.20 -2.05
#